data_AF-A0A256Z403-F1
#
_entry.id   AF-A0A256Z403-F1
#
_cell.length_a   1.000
_cell.length_b   1.000
_cell.length_c   1.000
_cell.angle_alpha   90.00
_cell.angle_beta   90.00
_cell.angle_gamma   90.00
#
_symmetry.space_group_name_H-M   'P 1'
#
loop_
_entity.id
_entity.type
_entity.pdbx_description
1 polymer ?
#
loop_
_entity_poly.entity_id
_entity_poly.type
_entity_poly.pdbx_seq_one_letter_code
_entity_poly.pdbx_strand_id
1 'polypeptide(L)'
;MNENDNKFLVMVKLKMDRIFILERALVVKDKTPHNIDEFENILRDLNCEVLTCLQSIRVREIKTAIDIYNEVLKCWIDDLHSLIELTSPSENLKEFMYTYVERFRIAEVLDAIREVNTDRLDEKHYVLTDINALNLTPSRTVREFLEDLKSLYPRTYKILSKVLMNYINSPLKELNLEVIEENVWRSLWSLLSSMTLKLRPHIKLHLVVNHLRDMELLELLMRRAYLKGEDLSTYLSGKKPLITNIISQVIQRSSIDFDTALHIIKYAYSINELRYSPLSYDKALEYLLAKEWEVHIVSHLIYVLDNLGNEYLVKSIVSWWSWYEHVIKGT
;
A
#
# COMPACT_ATOMS: atom_id res chain seq x y z
N MET A 1 -19.59 -16.20 10.83
CA MET A 1 -18.13 -16.26 11.03
C MET A 1 -17.83 -17.59 11.70
N ASN A 2 -16.88 -18.38 11.19
CA ASN A 2 -16.53 -19.65 11.83
C ASN A 2 -15.47 -19.43 12.93
N GLU A 3 -15.13 -20.49 13.68
CA GLU A 3 -14.20 -20.42 14.81
C GLU A 3 -12.79 -19.99 14.40
N ASN A 4 -12.26 -20.51 13.29
CA ASN A 4 -10.92 -20.16 12.82
C ASN A 4 -10.82 -18.71 12.34
N ASP A 5 -11.85 -18.22 11.64
CA ASP A 5 -11.96 -16.80 11.27
C ASP A 5 -11.97 -15.93 12.53
N ASN A 6 -12.72 -16.33 13.56
CA ASN A 6 -12.77 -15.61 14.81
C ASN A 6 -11.40 -15.59 15.53
N LYS A 7 -10.71 -16.74 15.57
CA LYS A 7 -9.33 -16.84 16.09
C LYS A 7 -8.39 -15.88 15.36
N PHE A 8 -8.41 -15.88 14.03
CA PHE A 8 -7.60 -14.96 13.22
C PHE A 8 -7.91 -13.50 13.56
N LEU A 9 -9.19 -13.11 13.60
CA LEU A 9 -9.59 -11.73 13.84
C LEU A 9 -9.27 -11.26 15.27
N VAL A 10 -9.33 -12.14 16.27
CA VAL A 10 -8.86 -11.82 17.63
C VAL A 10 -7.35 -11.55 17.63
N MET A 11 -6.57 -12.41 16.98
CA MET A 11 -5.10 -12.22 16.89
C MET A 11 -4.76 -10.92 16.15
N VAL A 12 -5.44 -10.64 15.04
CA VAL A 12 -5.32 -9.38 14.31
C VAL A 12 -5.64 -8.20 15.22
N LYS A 13 -6.76 -8.26 15.97
CA LYS A 13 -7.15 -7.19 16.89
C LYS A 13 -6.07 -6.91 17.94
N LEU A 14 -5.49 -7.95 18.54
CA LEU A 14 -4.39 -7.80 19.50
C LEU A 14 -3.13 -7.20 18.86
N LYS A 15 -2.86 -7.52 17.59
CA LYS A 15 -1.74 -6.93 16.84
C LYS A 15 -1.96 -5.46 16.51
N MET A 16 -3.20 -5.05 16.20
CA MET A 16 -3.50 -3.65 15.88
C MET A 16 -3.09 -2.68 16.99
N ASP A 17 -3.20 -3.09 18.26
CA ASP A 17 -2.77 -2.31 19.41
C ASP A 17 -1.24 -2.10 19.49
N ARG A 18 -0.47 -2.71 18.58
CA ARG A 18 0.99 -2.62 18.51
C ARG A 18 1.49 -2.07 17.16
N ILE A 19 0.59 -1.64 16.28
CA ILE A 19 0.95 -1.03 15.00
C ILE A 19 1.34 0.43 15.22
N PHE A 20 2.40 0.86 14.55
CA PHE A 20 2.85 2.25 14.49
C PHE A 20 1.99 3.07 13.49
N ILE A 21 0.90 3.64 14.01
CA ILE A 21 -0.02 4.52 13.28
C ILE A 21 0.30 6.00 13.49
N LEU A 22 -0.40 6.88 12.75
CA LEU A 22 -0.15 8.32 12.77
C LEU A 22 -0.20 8.96 14.17
N GLU A 23 -1.13 8.55 15.04
CA GLU A 23 -1.21 9.03 16.42
C GLU A 23 0.08 8.73 17.21
N ARG A 24 0.75 7.60 16.91
CA ARG A 24 2.03 7.25 17.54
C ARG A 24 3.20 8.04 16.96
N ALA A 25 3.10 8.49 15.70
CA ALA A 25 4.09 9.40 15.12
C ALA A 25 4.15 10.74 15.87
N LEU A 26 3.06 11.19 16.51
CA LEU A 26 3.10 12.38 17.38
C LEU A 26 4.07 12.22 18.56
N VAL A 27 4.19 11.02 19.12
CA VAL A 27 5.18 10.76 20.19
C VAL A 27 6.61 10.92 19.67
N VAL A 28 6.87 10.54 18.43
CA VAL A 28 8.17 10.75 17.77
C VAL A 28 8.41 12.23 17.55
N LYS A 29 7.39 12.99 17.14
CA LYS A 29 7.46 14.45 17.04
C LYS A 29 7.80 15.11 18.37
N ASP A 30 7.25 14.61 19.47
CA ASP A 30 7.46 15.20 20.80
C ASP A 30 8.82 14.82 21.39
N LYS A 31 9.28 13.58 21.16
CA LYS A 31 10.61 13.12 21.60
C LYS A 31 11.76 13.58 20.69
N THR A 32 11.47 13.89 19.42
CA THR A 32 12.41 14.41 18.40
C THR A 32 13.72 13.62 18.32
N PRO A 33 13.71 12.35 17.86
CA PRO A 33 14.92 11.55 17.77
C PRO A 33 15.93 12.18 16.79
N HIS A 34 17.22 12.05 17.08
CA HIS A 34 18.31 12.57 16.24
C HIS A 34 18.95 11.51 15.36
N ASN A 35 18.66 10.24 15.61
CA ASN A 35 19.22 9.10 14.90
C ASN A 35 18.25 7.91 14.97
N ILE A 36 18.58 6.86 14.21
CA ILE A 36 17.77 5.63 14.14
C ILE A 36 17.72 4.92 15.50
N ASP A 37 18.79 4.93 16.31
CA ASP A 37 18.80 4.25 17.62
C ASP A 37 17.81 4.89 18.60
N GLU A 38 17.75 6.22 18.63
CA GLU A 38 16.75 6.97 19.39
C GLU A 38 15.34 6.66 18.89
N PHE A 39 15.13 6.59 17.58
CA PHE A 39 13.84 6.21 17.01
C PHE A 39 13.43 4.78 17.38
N GLU A 40 14.34 3.81 17.30
CA GLU A 40 14.10 2.43 17.74
C GLU A 40 13.79 2.32 19.23
N ASN A 41 14.44 3.12 20.08
CA ASN A 41 14.11 3.20 21.50
C ASN A 41 12.69 3.72 21.72
N ILE A 42 12.24 4.71 20.93
CA ILE A 42 10.85 5.20 20.98
C ILE A 42 9.87 4.08 20.57
N LEU A 43 10.16 3.34 19.49
CA LEU A 43 9.34 2.22 19.06
C LEU A 43 9.27 1.12 20.13
N ARG A 44 10.37 0.88 20.85
CA ARG A 44 10.42 -0.06 21.98
C ARG A 44 9.53 0.39 23.13
N ASP A 45 9.61 1.66 23.53
CA ASP A 45 8.76 2.24 24.58
C ASP A 45 7.26 2.14 24.23
N LEU A 46 6.93 2.27 22.94
CA LEU A 46 5.57 2.13 22.41
C LEU A 46 5.13 0.67 22.20
N ASN A 47 6.02 -0.30 22.45
CA ASN A 47 5.80 -1.72 22.21
C ASN A 47 5.33 -2.03 20.76
N CYS A 48 5.96 -1.36 19.78
CA CYS A 48 5.63 -1.51 18.38
C CYS A 48 6.20 -2.81 17.78
N GLU A 49 5.39 -3.58 17.04
CA GLU A 49 5.84 -4.85 16.44
C GLU A 49 6.87 -4.65 15.32
N VAL A 50 6.77 -3.54 14.57
CA VAL A 50 7.70 -3.20 13.47
C VAL A 50 9.15 -3.07 13.91
N LEU A 51 9.44 -2.86 15.21
CA LEU A 51 10.81 -2.82 15.72
C LEU A 51 11.58 -4.12 15.40
N THR A 52 10.92 -5.28 15.55
CA THR A 52 11.54 -6.59 15.25
C THR A 52 12.00 -6.67 13.80
N CYS A 53 11.22 -6.07 12.91
CA CYS A 53 11.48 -5.97 11.50
C CYS A 53 12.69 -5.07 11.21
N LEU A 54 12.73 -3.88 11.80
CA LEU A 54 13.85 -2.95 11.59
C LEU A 54 15.18 -3.53 12.06
N GLN A 55 15.17 -4.27 13.17
CA GLN A 55 16.36 -4.90 13.71
C GLN A 55 16.90 -6.03 12.82
N SER A 56 16.05 -6.71 12.03
CA SER A 56 16.49 -7.77 11.12
C SER A 56 17.02 -7.24 9.79
N ILE A 57 16.52 -6.10 9.33
CA ILE A 57 16.78 -5.52 8.00
C ILE A 57 18.16 -4.83 7.90
N ARG A 58 18.90 -4.65 9.01
CA ARG A 58 20.15 -3.87 9.06
C ARG A 58 19.99 -2.52 8.36
N VAL A 59 18.98 -1.75 8.78
CA VAL A 59 18.56 -0.47 8.19
C VAL A 59 19.72 0.47 7.82
N ARG A 60 20.84 0.44 8.57
CA ARG A 60 22.06 1.23 8.32
C ARG A 60 22.83 0.88 7.03
N GLU A 61 22.57 -0.28 6.44
CA GLU A 61 23.18 -0.72 5.16
C GLU A 61 22.32 -0.29 3.95
N ILE A 62 21.11 0.23 4.20
CA ILE A 62 20.11 0.58 3.19
C ILE A 62 20.16 2.07 2.89
N LYS A 63 20.17 2.42 1.60
CA LYS A 63 20.52 3.79 1.16
C LYS A 63 19.34 4.64 0.68
N THR A 64 18.20 4.02 0.38
CA THR A 64 17.05 4.74 -0.18
C THR A 64 15.76 4.48 0.58
N ALA A 65 14.82 5.43 0.51
CA ALA A 65 13.50 5.27 1.12
C ALA A 65 12.73 4.06 0.55
N ILE A 66 12.92 3.76 -0.73
CA ILE A 66 12.23 2.66 -1.41
C ILE A 66 12.75 1.30 -0.93
N ASP A 67 14.06 1.17 -0.74
CA ASP A 67 14.65 -0.06 -0.21
C ASP A 67 14.15 -0.34 1.23
N ILE A 68 14.08 0.69 2.08
CA ILE A 68 13.56 0.55 3.44
C ILE A 68 12.08 0.16 3.40
N TYR A 69 11.30 0.83 2.56
CA TYR A 69 9.87 0.53 2.38
C TYR A 69 9.66 -0.94 1.99
N ASN A 70 10.41 -1.41 1.00
CA ASN A 70 10.32 -2.76 0.48
C ASN A 70 10.66 -3.82 1.54
N GLU A 71 11.78 -3.65 2.26
CA GLU A 71 12.16 -4.61 3.29
C GLU A 71 11.13 -4.68 4.44
N VAL A 72 10.60 -3.54 4.88
CA VAL A 72 9.54 -3.49 5.91
C VAL A 72 8.24 -4.10 5.39
N LEU A 73 7.91 -3.87 4.11
CA LEU A 73 6.75 -4.46 3.44
C LEU A 73 6.83 -5.98 3.37
N LYS A 74 7.96 -6.53 2.91
CA LYS A 74 8.21 -7.96 2.81
C LYS A 74 8.05 -8.66 4.15
N CYS A 75 8.71 -8.11 5.16
CA CYS A 75 8.64 -8.58 6.54
C CYS A 75 7.19 -8.60 7.07
N TRP A 76 6.38 -7.56 6.79
CA TRP A 76 4.95 -7.60 7.13
C TRP A 76 4.20 -8.69 6.38
N ILE A 77 4.42 -8.86 5.07
CA ILE A 77 3.75 -9.89 4.28
C ILE A 77 4.09 -11.29 4.80
N ASP A 78 5.35 -11.55 5.16
CA ASP A 78 5.80 -12.81 5.75
C ASP A 78 5.16 -13.07 7.13
N ASP A 79 5.05 -12.04 7.97
CA ASP A 79 4.33 -12.10 9.24
C ASP A 79 2.83 -12.40 9.05
N LEU A 80 2.19 -11.77 8.06
CA LEU A 80 0.79 -12.03 7.72
C LEU A 80 0.60 -13.47 7.23
N HIS A 81 1.50 -13.97 6.38
CA HIS A 81 1.49 -15.36 5.91
C HIS A 81 1.56 -16.33 7.09
N SER A 82 2.53 -16.11 7.99
CA SER A 82 2.71 -16.92 9.20
C SER A 82 1.47 -16.89 10.10
N LEU A 83 0.83 -15.72 10.25
CA LEU A 83 -0.41 -15.57 11.03
C LEU A 83 -1.57 -16.36 10.40
N ILE A 84 -1.73 -16.29 9.08
CA ILE A 84 -2.76 -17.04 8.35
C ILE A 84 -2.54 -18.54 8.51
N GLU A 85 -1.30 -19.03 8.41
CA GLU A 85 -0.99 -20.45 8.60
C GLU A 85 -1.31 -20.92 10.03
N LEU A 86 -0.86 -20.16 11.03
CA LEU A 86 -1.04 -20.47 12.46
C LEU A 86 -2.53 -20.52 12.88
N THR A 87 -3.36 -19.69 12.26
CA THR A 87 -4.78 -19.56 12.62
C THR A 87 -5.70 -20.32 11.69
N SER A 88 -5.23 -20.64 10.48
CA SER A 88 -5.95 -21.39 9.45
C SER A 88 -7.39 -20.90 9.22
N PRO A 89 -7.59 -19.60 8.90
CA PRO A 89 -8.91 -19.04 8.65
C PRO A 89 -9.57 -19.69 7.42
N SER A 90 -10.84 -19.38 7.19
CA SER A 90 -11.55 -19.85 6.00
C SER A 90 -10.84 -19.48 4.71
N GLU A 91 -11.02 -20.31 3.67
CA GLU A 91 -10.46 -20.03 2.34
C GLU A 91 -10.95 -18.69 1.76
N ASN A 92 -12.16 -18.24 2.10
CA ASN A 92 -12.64 -16.92 1.68
C ASN A 92 -11.84 -15.77 2.31
N LEU A 93 -11.59 -15.83 3.62
CA LEU A 93 -10.81 -14.80 4.32
C LEU A 93 -9.35 -14.84 3.88
N LYS A 94 -8.77 -16.04 3.76
CA LYS A 94 -7.44 -16.27 3.24
C LYS A 94 -7.26 -15.72 1.81
N GLU A 95 -8.20 -16.02 0.91
CA GLU A 95 -8.15 -15.51 -0.47
C GLU A 95 -8.26 -13.97 -0.49
N PHE A 96 -9.12 -13.38 0.34
CA PHE A 96 -9.22 -11.92 0.46
C PHE A 96 -7.91 -11.28 0.94
N MET A 97 -7.32 -11.78 2.03
CA MET A 97 -6.08 -11.25 2.60
C MET A 97 -4.92 -11.35 1.60
N TYR A 98 -4.72 -12.52 1.00
CA TYR A 98 -3.66 -12.72 0.02
C TYR A 98 -3.88 -11.88 -1.24
N THR A 99 -5.11 -11.81 -1.75
CA THR A 99 -5.41 -10.97 -2.94
C THR A 99 -5.16 -9.50 -2.66
N TYR A 100 -5.43 -9.04 -1.44
CA TYR A 100 -5.16 -7.65 -1.06
C TYR A 100 -3.67 -7.33 -1.09
N VAL A 101 -2.83 -8.16 -0.47
CA VAL A 101 -1.36 -7.92 -0.44
C VAL A 101 -0.68 -8.25 -1.77
N GLU A 102 -1.28 -9.07 -2.62
CA GLU A 102 -0.76 -9.38 -3.97
C GLU A 102 -0.58 -8.12 -4.82
N ARG A 103 -1.30 -7.04 -4.50
CA ARG A 103 -1.19 -5.76 -5.19
C ARG A 103 0.23 -5.17 -5.17
N PHE A 104 0.99 -5.44 -4.12
CA PHE A 104 2.37 -4.95 -4.02
C PHE A 104 3.30 -5.67 -5.01
N ARG A 105 3.16 -7.00 -5.13
CA ARG A 105 3.87 -7.77 -6.16
C ARG A 105 3.42 -7.37 -7.57
N ILE A 106 2.13 -7.09 -7.76
CA ILE A 106 1.62 -6.57 -9.04
C ILE A 106 2.27 -5.24 -9.40
N ALA A 107 2.43 -4.32 -8.44
CA ALA A 107 3.11 -3.06 -8.65
C ALA A 107 4.57 -3.28 -9.07
N GLU A 108 5.32 -4.10 -8.32
CA GLU A 108 6.68 -4.51 -8.68
C GLU A 108 6.77 -5.08 -10.11
N VAL A 109 5.85 -5.98 -10.48
CA VAL A 109 5.84 -6.56 -11.83
C VAL A 109 5.55 -5.51 -12.91
N LEU A 110 4.61 -4.59 -12.68
CA LEU A 110 4.31 -3.51 -13.62
C LEU A 110 5.48 -2.53 -13.76
N ASP A 111 6.14 -2.21 -12.66
CA ASP A 111 7.34 -1.36 -12.62
C ASP A 111 8.50 -2.03 -13.36
N ALA A 112 8.72 -3.33 -13.16
CA ALA A 112 9.72 -4.10 -13.88
C ALA A 112 9.47 -4.08 -15.39
N ILE A 113 8.22 -4.28 -15.85
CA ILE A 113 7.87 -4.15 -17.27
C ILE A 113 8.12 -2.72 -17.78
N ARG A 114 7.93 -1.69 -16.95
CA ARG A 114 8.23 -0.30 -17.32
C ARG A 114 9.72 -0.08 -17.52
N GLU A 115 10.54 -0.62 -16.62
CA GLU A 115 12.00 -0.46 -16.63
C GLU A 115 12.69 -1.23 -17.75
N VAL A 116 12.08 -2.31 -18.25
CA VAL A 116 12.55 -3.07 -19.43
C VAL A 116 12.75 -2.15 -20.64
N ASN A 117 11.95 -1.09 -20.79
CA ASN A 117 12.08 -0.16 -21.91
C ASN A 117 13.25 0.83 -21.75
N THR A 118 13.87 0.85 -20.58
CA THR A 118 14.87 1.86 -20.21
C THR A 118 16.23 1.27 -19.85
N ASP A 119 16.39 -0.06 -19.89
CA ASP A 119 17.59 -0.79 -19.46
C ASP A 119 18.07 -0.38 -18.03
N ARG A 120 17.13 -0.06 -17.13
CA ARG A 120 17.39 0.46 -15.77
C ARG A 120 16.86 -0.45 -14.66
N LEU A 121 16.77 -1.75 -14.93
CA LEU A 121 16.26 -2.72 -13.98
C LEU A 121 17.22 -2.83 -12.77
N ASP A 122 16.83 -2.29 -11.61
CA ASP A 122 17.59 -2.44 -10.36
C ASP A 122 16.94 -3.51 -9.48
N GLU A 123 17.55 -4.69 -9.44
CA GLU A 123 17.06 -5.86 -8.70
C GLU A 123 16.75 -5.59 -7.23
N LYS A 124 17.40 -4.60 -6.62
CA LYS A 124 17.19 -4.28 -5.20
C LYS A 124 15.82 -3.66 -4.91
N HIS A 125 15.17 -3.08 -5.91
CA HIS A 125 13.83 -2.50 -5.76
C HIS A 125 12.71 -3.55 -5.73
N TYR A 126 13.02 -4.85 -5.91
CA TYR A 126 12.03 -5.90 -6.09
C TYR A 126 12.22 -7.00 -5.03
N VAL A 127 11.51 -6.88 -3.92
CA VAL A 127 11.69 -7.77 -2.76
C VAL A 127 10.65 -8.88 -2.70
N LEU A 128 9.52 -8.69 -3.38
CA LEU A 128 8.44 -9.68 -3.49
C LEU A 128 8.55 -10.50 -4.78
N THR A 129 9.30 -10.00 -5.77
CA THR A 129 9.41 -10.57 -7.11
C THR A 129 10.88 -10.83 -7.45
N ASP A 130 11.22 -12.10 -7.67
CA ASP A 130 12.44 -12.48 -8.38
C ASP A 130 12.28 -12.10 -9.87
N ILE A 131 12.73 -10.90 -10.22
CA ILE A 131 12.67 -10.36 -11.58
C ILE A 131 13.64 -11.06 -12.53
N ASN A 132 14.73 -11.65 -12.02
CA ASN A 132 15.68 -12.42 -12.82
C ASN A 132 15.02 -13.70 -13.31
N ALA A 133 14.24 -14.36 -12.45
CA ALA A 133 13.45 -15.52 -12.83
C ALA A 133 12.36 -15.20 -13.87
N LEU A 134 11.88 -13.95 -13.93
CA LEU A 134 10.93 -13.50 -14.95
C LEU A 134 11.57 -13.21 -16.32
N ASN A 135 12.91 -13.21 -16.42
CA ASN A 135 13.69 -13.04 -17.65
C ASN A 135 13.08 -12.00 -18.61
N LEU A 136 12.90 -10.78 -18.09
CA LEU A 136 12.22 -9.70 -18.80
C LEU A 136 13.15 -9.09 -19.85
N THR A 137 12.77 -9.16 -21.13
CA THR A 137 13.50 -8.51 -22.23
C THR A 137 12.55 -7.72 -23.13
N PRO A 138 13.00 -6.63 -23.78
CA PRO A 138 12.12 -5.76 -24.57
C PRO A 138 11.36 -6.48 -25.69
N SER A 139 12.00 -7.47 -26.32
CA SER A 139 11.43 -8.26 -27.42
C SER A 139 10.52 -9.39 -26.96
N ARG A 140 10.56 -9.74 -25.66
CA ARG A 140 9.76 -10.84 -25.11
C ARG A 140 8.27 -10.57 -25.31
N THR A 141 7.51 -11.58 -25.66
CA THR A 141 6.06 -11.45 -25.83
C THR A 141 5.33 -11.53 -24.50
N VAL A 142 4.15 -10.92 -24.42
CA VAL A 142 3.27 -11.05 -23.24
C VAL A 142 2.93 -12.50 -22.95
N ARG A 143 2.79 -13.36 -23.97
CA ARG A 143 2.55 -14.80 -23.79
C ARG A 143 3.65 -15.47 -22.98
N GLU A 144 4.89 -15.32 -23.42
CA GLU A 144 6.04 -15.93 -22.76
C GLU A 144 6.19 -15.39 -21.34
N PHE A 145 5.96 -14.09 -21.14
CA PHE A 145 5.97 -13.49 -19.81
C PHE A 145 4.89 -14.08 -18.89
N LEU A 146 3.66 -14.23 -19.40
CA LEU A 146 2.54 -14.80 -18.66
C LEU A 146 2.76 -16.28 -18.30
N GLU A 147 3.49 -17.04 -19.11
CA GLU A 147 3.85 -18.44 -18.81
C GLU A 147 4.79 -18.53 -17.60
N ASP A 148 5.85 -17.72 -17.55
CA ASP A 148 6.75 -17.64 -16.39
C ASP A 148 5.99 -17.18 -15.14
N LEU A 149 5.19 -16.11 -15.29
CA LEU A 149 4.40 -15.57 -14.20
C LEU A 149 3.42 -16.61 -13.65
N LYS A 150 2.82 -17.44 -14.51
CA LYS A 150 1.93 -18.54 -14.08
C LYS A 150 2.65 -19.58 -13.24
N SER A 151 3.90 -19.89 -13.59
CA SER A 151 4.73 -20.88 -12.90
C SER A 151 5.24 -20.35 -11.56
N LEU A 152 5.81 -19.14 -11.57
CA LEU A 152 6.47 -18.54 -10.41
C LEU A 152 5.47 -17.91 -9.44
N TYR A 153 4.45 -17.23 -9.97
CA TYR A 153 3.52 -16.41 -9.18
C TYR A 153 2.06 -16.61 -9.62
N PRO A 154 1.44 -17.77 -9.33
CA PRO A 154 0.12 -18.13 -9.85
C PRO A 154 -1.00 -17.12 -9.51
N ARG A 155 -0.92 -16.45 -8.35
CA ARG A 155 -1.90 -15.44 -7.92
C ARG A 155 -1.75 -14.13 -8.71
N THR A 156 -0.53 -13.62 -8.82
CA THR A 156 -0.21 -12.47 -9.66
C THR A 156 -0.67 -12.73 -11.10
N TYR A 157 -0.36 -13.92 -11.64
CA TYR A 157 -0.81 -14.35 -12.97
C TYR A 157 -2.33 -14.31 -13.11
N LYS A 158 -3.10 -14.85 -12.15
CA LYS A 158 -4.57 -14.88 -12.20
C LYS A 158 -5.17 -13.46 -12.32
N ILE A 159 -4.50 -12.44 -11.78
CA ILE A 159 -4.97 -11.06 -11.81
C ILE A 159 -4.49 -10.36 -13.08
N LEU A 160 -3.18 -10.40 -13.37
CA LEU A 160 -2.58 -9.74 -14.52
C LEU A 160 -3.07 -10.30 -15.86
N SER A 161 -3.30 -11.62 -15.96
CA SER A 161 -3.73 -12.25 -17.21
C SER A 161 -5.07 -11.74 -17.70
N LYS A 162 -5.97 -11.30 -16.81
CA LYS A 162 -7.27 -10.70 -17.19
C LYS A 162 -7.13 -9.46 -18.08
N VAL A 163 -6.02 -8.74 -17.97
CA VAL A 163 -5.73 -7.54 -18.75
C VAL A 163 -4.75 -7.85 -19.86
N LEU A 164 -3.65 -8.52 -19.51
CA LEU A 164 -2.54 -8.77 -20.43
C LEU A 164 -2.88 -9.74 -21.57
N MET A 165 -3.88 -10.62 -21.41
CA MET A 165 -4.31 -11.50 -22.50
C MET A 165 -4.81 -10.74 -23.74
N ASN A 166 -5.24 -9.47 -23.59
CA ASN A 166 -5.62 -8.63 -24.74
C ASN A 166 -4.40 -8.21 -25.59
N TYR A 167 -3.19 -8.36 -25.05
CA TYR A 167 -1.92 -8.00 -25.67
C TYR A 167 -1.02 -9.23 -25.88
N ILE A 168 -1.61 -10.44 -25.93
CA ILE A 168 -0.88 -11.71 -25.80
C ILE A 168 0.28 -11.89 -26.79
N ASN A 169 0.18 -11.32 -27.99
CA ASN A 169 1.19 -11.42 -29.04
C ASN A 169 2.08 -10.16 -29.13
N SER A 170 1.81 -9.13 -28.33
CA SER A 170 2.62 -7.92 -28.30
C SER A 170 3.93 -8.15 -27.56
N PRO A 171 5.05 -7.60 -28.05
CA PRO A 171 6.26 -7.45 -27.27
C PRO A 171 6.01 -6.60 -26.03
N LEU A 172 6.69 -6.89 -24.92
CA LEU A 172 6.60 -6.13 -23.67
C LEU A 172 6.89 -4.64 -23.89
N LYS A 173 7.82 -4.31 -24.79
CA LYS A 173 8.18 -2.92 -25.09
C LYS A 173 7.09 -2.09 -25.77
N GLU A 174 6.12 -2.74 -26.41
CA GLU A 174 5.05 -2.08 -27.16
C GLU A 174 3.81 -1.83 -26.28
N LEU A 175 3.87 -2.24 -25.02
CA LEU A 175 2.77 -2.11 -24.09
C LEU A 175 2.57 -0.65 -23.67
N ASN A 176 1.34 -0.16 -23.81
CA ASN A 176 0.93 1.07 -23.16
C ASN A 176 0.68 0.79 -21.67
N LEU A 177 1.73 0.92 -20.86
CA LEU A 177 1.66 0.62 -19.44
C LEU A 177 0.73 1.54 -18.66
N GLU A 178 0.51 2.79 -19.10
CA GLU A 178 -0.44 3.67 -18.43
C GLU A 178 -1.85 3.07 -18.45
N VAL A 179 -2.28 2.58 -19.62
CA VAL A 179 -3.59 1.96 -19.84
C VAL A 179 -3.67 0.59 -19.18
N ILE A 180 -2.59 -0.20 -19.26
CA ILE A 180 -2.55 -1.54 -18.64
C ILE A 180 -2.65 -1.42 -17.12
N GLU A 181 -1.84 -0.56 -16.51
CA GLU A 181 -1.84 -0.34 -15.07
C GLU A 181 -3.23 0.08 -14.56
N GLU A 182 -3.89 1.02 -15.25
CA GLU A 182 -5.25 1.43 -14.89
C GLU A 182 -6.25 0.26 -14.93
N ASN A 183 -6.20 -0.55 -15.99
CA ASN A 183 -7.07 -1.71 -16.15
C ASN A 183 -6.77 -2.82 -15.13
N VAL A 184 -5.49 -3.01 -14.77
CA VAL A 184 -5.07 -3.95 -13.74
C VAL A 184 -5.63 -3.53 -12.39
N TRP A 185 -5.49 -2.26 -12.02
CA TRP A 185 -6.04 -1.76 -10.75
C TRP A 185 -7.56 -1.84 -10.71
N ARG A 186 -8.27 -1.48 -11.80
CA ARG A 186 -9.73 -1.67 -11.91
C ARG A 186 -10.13 -3.14 -11.71
N SER A 187 -9.41 -4.07 -12.35
CA SER A 187 -9.66 -5.52 -12.27
C SER A 187 -9.41 -6.08 -10.87
N LEU A 188 -8.29 -5.72 -10.25
CA LEU A 188 -7.93 -6.13 -8.89
C LEU A 188 -8.97 -5.67 -7.88
N TRP A 189 -9.30 -4.38 -7.88
CA TRP A 189 -10.23 -3.83 -6.91
C TRP A 189 -11.66 -4.34 -7.12
N SER A 190 -12.07 -4.57 -8.37
CA SER A 190 -13.34 -5.24 -8.66
C SER A 190 -13.38 -6.66 -8.09
N LEU A 191 -12.27 -7.40 -8.20
CA LEU A 191 -12.13 -8.72 -7.58
C LEU A 191 -12.24 -8.64 -6.05
N LEU A 192 -11.51 -7.73 -5.40
CA LEU A 192 -11.59 -7.50 -3.96
C LEU A 192 -13.02 -7.15 -3.52
N SER A 193 -13.69 -6.22 -4.21
CA SER A 193 -15.10 -5.87 -3.96
C SER A 193 -16.00 -7.10 -4.04
N SER A 194 -15.82 -7.97 -5.04
CA SER A 194 -16.60 -9.21 -5.16
C SER A 194 -16.33 -10.21 -4.03
N MET A 195 -15.09 -10.28 -3.54
CA MET A 195 -14.70 -11.15 -2.43
C MET A 195 -15.35 -10.70 -1.12
N THR A 196 -15.50 -9.39 -0.90
CA THR A 196 -16.18 -8.88 0.31
C THR A 196 -17.61 -9.41 0.42
N LEU A 197 -18.33 -9.58 -0.69
CA LEU A 197 -19.69 -10.12 -0.70
C LEU A 197 -19.73 -11.59 -0.23
N LYS A 198 -18.68 -12.36 -0.53
CA LYS A 198 -18.53 -13.76 -0.07
C LYS A 198 -18.24 -13.87 1.42
N LEU A 199 -17.66 -12.84 2.02
CA LEU A 199 -17.39 -12.77 3.46
C LEU A 199 -18.65 -12.48 4.29
N ARG A 200 -19.84 -12.32 3.67
CA ARG A 200 -21.09 -11.91 4.35
C ARG A 200 -20.85 -10.67 5.22
N PRO A 201 -20.43 -9.55 4.59
CA PRO A 201 -19.84 -8.44 5.29
C PRO A 201 -20.88 -7.77 6.20
N HIS A 202 -20.44 -7.22 7.33
CA HIS A 202 -21.16 -6.08 7.90
C HIS A 202 -21.02 -4.92 6.88
N ILE A 203 -22.01 -4.03 6.83
CA ILE A 203 -22.22 -3.04 5.75
C ILE A 203 -20.94 -2.25 5.34
N LYS A 204 -19.95 -2.14 6.24
CA LYS A 204 -18.75 -1.31 6.10
C LYS A 204 -17.66 -1.90 5.21
N LEU A 205 -17.32 -3.20 5.28
CA LEU A 205 -16.23 -3.77 4.49
C LEU A 205 -16.37 -3.50 2.99
N HIS A 206 -17.55 -3.78 2.42
CA HIS A 206 -17.80 -3.56 0.99
C HIS A 206 -17.74 -2.08 0.60
N LEU A 207 -18.32 -1.21 1.44
CA LEU A 207 -18.28 0.24 1.27
C LEU A 207 -16.83 0.74 1.22
N VAL A 208 -16.00 0.34 2.18
CA VAL A 208 -14.62 0.80 2.30
C VAL A 208 -13.75 0.27 1.16
N VAL A 209 -13.91 -0.99 0.75
CA VAL A 209 -13.17 -1.52 -0.43
C VAL A 209 -13.54 -0.75 -1.71
N ASN A 210 -14.80 -0.39 -1.91
CA ASN A 210 -15.19 0.43 -3.06
C ASN A 210 -14.63 1.86 -2.96
N HIS A 211 -14.56 2.44 -1.76
CA HIS A 211 -13.92 3.74 -1.56
C HIS A 211 -12.42 3.67 -1.90
N LEU A 212 -11.71 2.66 -1.41
CA LEU A 212 -10.29 2.44 -1.72
C LEU A 212 -10.05 2.29 -3.22
N ARG A 213 -10.88 1.53 -3.93
CA ARG A 213 -10.85 1.43 -5.39
C ARG A 213 -10.92 2.81 -6.06
N ASP A 214 -11.93 3.59 -5.68
CA ASP A 214 -12.21 4.87 -6.33
C ASP A 214 -11.11 5.90 -6.02
N MET A 215 -10.51 5.82 -4.83
CA MET A 215 -9.39 6.67 -4.41
C MET A 215 -8.06 6.25 -5.05
N GLU A 216 -7.74 4.96 -5.14
CA GLU A 216 -6.52 4.47 -5.78
C GLU A 216 -6.46 4.89 -7.25
N LEU A 217 -7.58 4.72 -7.97
CA LEU A 217 -7.68 5.17 -9.37
C LEU A 217 -7.60 6.69 -9.49
N LEU A 218 -8.19 7.43 -8.55
CA LEU A 218 -8.09 8.88 -8.55
C LEU A 218 -6.64 9.33 -8.30
N GLU A 219 -5.96 8.76 -7.31
CA GLU A 219 -4.55 9.03 -6.99
C GLU A 219 -3.67 8.80 -8.22
N LEU A 220 -3.82 7.64 -8.88
CA LEU A 220 -3.06 7.31 -10.10
C LEU A 220 -3.29 8.33 -11.22
N LEU A 221 -4.55 8.63 -11.54
CA LEU A 221 -4.91 9.53 -12.63
C LEU A 221 -4.45 10.96 -12.35
N MET A 222 -4.66 11.44 -11.12
CA MET A 222 -4.30 12.79 -10.75
C MET A 222 -2.78 12.99 -10.66
N ARG A 223 -2.01 11.99 -10.21
CA ARG A 223 -0.54 12.04 -10.26
C ARG A 223 -0.03 12.17 -11.69
N ARG A 224 -0.56 11.36 -12.62
CA ARG A 224 -0.19 11.41 -14.03
C ARG A 224 -0.54 12.77 -14.64
N ALA A 225 -1.76 13.25 -14.39
CA ALA A 225 -2.22 14.55 -14.86
C ALA A 225 -1.37 15.69 -14.31
N TYR A 226 -1.01 15.64 -13.01
CA TYR A 226 -0.13 16.63 -12.37
C TYR A 226 1.25 16.66 -13.02
N LEU A 227 1.86 15.49 -13.26
CA LEU A 227 3.17 15.38 -13.94
C LEU A 227 3.13 15.86 -15.40
N LYS A 228 1.98 15.71 -16.07
CA LYS A 228 1.75 16.19 -17.44
C LYS A 228 1.33 17.67 -17.51
N GLY A 229 1.13 18.34 -16.37
CA GLY A 229 0.66 19.72 -16.31
C GLY A 229 -0.79 19.90 -16.78
N GLU A 230 -1.61 18.86 -16.68
CA GLU A 230 -3.02 18.87 -17.08
C GLU A 230 -3.91 19.56 -16.01
N ASP A 231 -5.10 19.99 -16.43
CA ASP A 231 -6.09 20.55 -15.51
C ASP A 231 -6.71 19.45 -14.63
N LEU A 232 -6.31 19.45 -13.36
CA LEU A 232 -6.77 18.52 -12.34
C LEU A 232 -8.25 18.66 -11.97
N SER A 233 -8.89 19.79 -12.28
CA SER A 233 -10.30 20.05 -11.93
C SER A 233 -11.24 19.02 -12.60
N THR A 234 -10.85 18.54 -13.78
CA THR A 234 -11.61 17.56 -14.57
C THR A 234 -11.75 16.21 -13.85
N TYR A 235 -10.74 15.80 -13.08
CA TYR A 235 -10.71 14.55 -12.31
C TYR A 235 -11.50 14.63 -10.99
N LEU A 236 -11.83 15.85 -10.54
CA LEU A 236 -12.60 16.10 -9.32
C LEU A 236 -14.11 16.20 -9.56
N SER A 237 -14.54 16.24 -10.83
CA SER A 237 -15.96 16.29 -11.18
C SER A 237 -16.71 15.05 -10.64
N GLY A 238 -17.82 15.28 -9.94
CA GLY A 238 -18.63 14.22 -9.33
C GLY A 238 -18.04 13.55 -8.09
N LYS A 239 -16.89 14.02 -7.58
CA LYS A 239 -16.32 13.55 -6.31
C LYS A 239 -17.01 14.21 -5.11
N LYS A 240 -16.86 13.59 -3.94
CA LYS A 240 -17.42 14.13 -2.69
C LYS A 240 -16.84 15.54 -2.42
N PRO A 241 -17.64 16.52 -1.96
CA PRO A 241 -17.17 17.88 -1.70
C PRO A 241 -15.92 17.95 -0.83
N LEU A 242 -15.80 17.09 0.19
CA LEU A 242 -14.61 16.99 1.04
C LEU A 242 -13.34 16.71 0.22
N ILE A 243 -13.40 15.71 -0.66
CA ILE A 243 -12.26 15.30 -1.51
C ILE A 243 -11.88 16.47 -2.43
N THR A 244 -12.87 17.07 -3.10
CA THR A 244 -12.66 18.20 -4.01
C THR A 244 -12.05 19.40 -3.30
N ASN A 245 -12.53 19.73 -2.09
CA ASN A 245 -12.04 20.85 -1.31
C ASN A 245 -10.59 20.65 -0.85
N ILE A 246 -10.27 19.48 -0.31
CA ILE A 246 -8.90 19.17 0.14
C ILE A 246 -7.95 19.23 -1.05
N ILE A 247 -8.27 18.52 -2.13
CA ILE A 247 -7.40 18.43 -3.29
C ILE A 247 -7.17 19.80 -3.92
N SER A 248 -8.23 20.62 -4.04
CA SER A 248 -8.09 21.99 -4.57
C SER A 248 -7.17 22.88 -3.72
N GLN A 249 -7.11 22.66 -2.40
CA GLN A 249 -6.22 23.39 -1.51
C GLN A 249 -4.75 22.93 -1.60
N VAL A 250 -4.50 21.65 -1.87
CA VAL A 250 -3.12 21.10 -1.88
C VAL A 250 -2.42 21.22 -3.22
N ILE A 251 -3.15 21.18 -4.34
CA ILE A 251 -2.58 21.34 -5.68
C ILE A 251 -1.79 22.65 -5.80
N GLN A 252 -2.23 23.68 -5.08
CA GLN A 252 -1.64 25.02 -5.10
C GLN A 252 -0.44 25.19 -4.15
N ARG A 253 -0.15 24.22 -3.27
CA ARG A 253 0.90 24.33 -2.24
C ARG A 253 2.22 23.71 -2.67
N SER A 254 2.24 22.40 -2.89
CA SER A 254 3.43 21.66 -3.30
C SER A 254 3.06 20.26 -3.80
N SER A 255 3.94 19.63 -4.59
CA SER A 255 3.79 18.22 -5.01
C SER A 255 3.76 17.27 -3.81
N ILE A 256 4.59 17.54 -2.80
CA ILE A 256 4.67 16.73 -1.57
C ILE A 256 3.37 16.80 -0.78
N ASP A 257 2.79 18.00 -0.61
CA ASP A 257 1.50 18.15 0.08
C ASP A 257 0.35 17.52 -0.70
N PHE A 258 0.42 17.59 -2.04
CA PHE A 258 -0.54 16.94 -2.92
C PHE A 258 -0.52 15.42 -2.77
N ASP A 259 0.65 14.79 -2.85
CA ASP A 259 0.80 13.34 -2.66
C ASP A 259 0.42 12.92 -1.24
N THR A 260 0.84 13.69 -0.25
CA THR A 260 0.50 13.47 1.16
C THR A 260 -1.01 13.47 1.39
N ALA A 261 -1.72 14.45 0.83
CA ALA A 261 -3.16 14.56 1.04
C ALA A 261 -3.94 13.46 0.31
N LEU A 262 -3.54 13.10 -0.92
CA LEU A 262 -4.14 11.95 -1.62
C LEU A 262 -3.98 10.66 -0.80
N HIS A 263 -2.78 10.44 -0.27
CA HIS A 263 -2.50 9.32 0.62
C HIS A 263 -3.40 9.39 1.86
N ILE A 264 -3.42 10.50 2.59
CA ILE A 264 -4.23 10.65 3.81
C ILE A 264 -5.73 10.48 3.57
N ILE A 265 -6.30 11.03 2.48
CA ILE A 265 -7.71 10.86 2.15
C ILE A 265 -8.05 9.37 2.01
N LYS A 266 -7.19 8.61 1.33
CA LYS A 266 -7.38 7.17 1.09
C LYS A 266 -7.47 6.36 2.39
N TYR A 267 -6.59 6.62 3.36
CA TYR A 267 -6.53 5.82 4.59
C TYR A 267 -7.32 6.39 5.75
N ALA A 268 -7.31 7.70 5.98
CA ALA A 268 -7.94 8.30 7.16
C ALA A 268 -9.46 8.02 7.18
N TYR A 269 -10.14 8.19 6.04
CA TYR A 269 -11.55 7.83 5.92
C TYR A 269 -11.76 6.33 6.18
N SER A 270 -11.01 5.48 5.48
CA SER A 270 -11.16 4.03 5.54
C SER A 270 -10.91 3.47 6.95
N ILE A 271 -9.85 3.91 7.63
CA ILE A 271 -9.51 3.48 8.98
C ILE A 271 -10.57 3.95 9.97
N ASN A 272 -11.06 5.19 9.88
CA ASN A 272 -12.10 5.69 10.78
C ASN A 272 -13.42 4.95 10.65
N GLU A 273 -13.84 4.63 9.42
CA GLU A 273 -15.05 3.85 9.19
C GLU A 273 -14.96 2.47 9.85
N LEU A 274 -13.79 1.83 9.80
CA LEU A 274 -13.56 0.47 10.31
C LEU A 274 -13.23 0.41 11.81
N ARG A 275 -12.60 1.45 12.38
CA ARG A 275 -12.05 1.48 13.76
C ARG A 275 -13.07 1.07 14.83
N TYR A 276 -14.30 1.54 14.69
CA TYR A 276 -15.39 1.25 15.65
C TYR A 276 -16.21 0.00 15.32
N SER A 277 -15.82 -0.78 14.31
CA SER A 277 -16.50 -2.02 13.97
C SER A 277 -16.34 -3.05 15.11
N PRO A 278 -17.36 -3.87 15.37
CA PRO A 278 -17.22 -5.02 16.28
C PRO A 278 -16.20 -6.03 15.71
N LEU A 279 -15.97 -7.12 16.43
CA LEU A 279 -15.14 -8.20 15.93
C LEU A 279 -15.80 -8.84 14.69
N SER A 280 -15.30 -8.48 13.50
CA SER A 280 -15.83 -8.86 12.20
C SER A 280 -14.72 -8.85 11.15
N TYR A 281 -15.04 -9.24 9.90
CA TYR A 281 -14.09 -9.12 8.78
C TYR A 281 -13.67 -7.68 8.46
N ASP A 282 -14.36 -6.67 8.99
CA ASP A 282 -13.91 -5.27 8.92
C ASP A 282 -12.53 -5.12 9.57
N LYS A 283 -12.25 -5.87 10.64
CA LYS A 283 -10.95 -5.87 11.34
C LYS A 283 -9.80 -6.41 10.50
N ALA A 284 -10.10 -7.31 9.55
CA ALA A 284 -9.09 -7.81 8.63
C ALA A 284 -8.59 -6.69 7.69
N LEU A 285 -9.53 -5.91 7.13
CA LEU A 285 -9.16 -4.76 6.28
C LEU A 285 -8.56 -3.62 7.09
N GLU A 286 -9.06 -3.34 8.29
CA GLU A 286 -8.48 -2.31 9.17
C GLU A 286 -7.01 -2.61 9.46
N TYR A 287 -6.69 -3.85 9.78
CA TYR A 287 -5.32 -4.29 9.99
C TYR A 287 -4.45 -4.13 8.74
N LEU A 288 -4.94 -4.54 7.58
CA LEU A 288 -4.21 -4.40 6.32
C LEU A 288 -3.87 -2.93 6.03
N LEU A 289 -4.85 -2.03 6.19
CA LEU A 289 -4.67 -0.60 5.99
C LEU A 289 -3.72 0.02 7.02
N ALA A 290 -3.84 -0.38 8.30
CA ALA A 290 -2.99 0.13 9.36
C ALA A 290 -1.53 -0.31 9.16
N LYS A 291 -1.30 -1.55 8.74
CA LYS A 291 0.05 -2.05 8.44
C LYS A 291 0.66 -1.40 7.21
N GLU A 292 -0.12 -1.18 6.15
CA GLU A 292 0.36 -0.42 4.99
C GLU A 292 0.78 0.99 5.38
N TRP A 293 -0.03 1.66 6.21
CA TRP A 293 0.29 2.98 6.72
C TRP A 293 1.54 2.98 7.60
N GLU A 294 1.72 1.96 8.44
CA GLU A 294 2.94 1.76 9.24
C GLU A 294 4.17 1.61 8.36
N VAL A 295 4.12 0.76 7.32
CA VAL A 295 5.23 0.57 6.38
C VAL A 295 5.64 1.92 5.76
N HIS A 296 4.67 2.70 5.29
CA HIS A 296 4.92 4.01 4.70
C HIS A 296 5.52 5.01 5.70
N ILE A 297 4.92 5.14 6.88
CA ILE A 297 5.41 6.08 7.90
C ILE A 297 6.83 5.69 8.34
N VAL A 298 7.03 4.43 8.71
CA VAL A 298 8.30 3.97 9.26
C VAL A 298 9.43 4.15 8.24
N SER A 299 9.21 3.76 6.98
CA SER A 299 10.25 3.93 5.95
C SER A 299 10.58 5.40 5.71
N HIS A 300 9.57 6.28 5.67
CA HIS A 300 9.77 7.72 5.52
C HIS A 300 10.53 8.32 6.71
N LEU A 301 10.14 8.00 7.95
CA LEU A 301 10.79 8.53 9.15
C LEU A 301 12.26 8.11 9.24
N ILE A 302 12.57 6.85 8.92
CA ILE A 302 13.95 6.36 8.86
C ILE A 302 14.75 7.13 7.80
N TYR A 303 14.21 7.22 6.58
CA TYR A 303 14.89 7.93 5.49
C TYR A 303 15.17 9.39 5.84
N VAL A 304 14.17 10.09 6.40
CA VAL A 304 14.31 11.50 6.81
C VAL A 304 15.34 11.64 7.93
N LEU A 305 15.34 10.76 8.93
CA LEU A 305 16.31 10.80 10.02
C LEU A 305 17.75 10.65 9.53
N ASP A 306 17.97 9.73 8.59
CA ASP A 306 19.32 9.42 8.10
C ASP A 306 19.83 10.45 7.08
N ASN A 307 18.94 11.12 6.33
CA ASN A 307 19.34 11.97 5.20
C ASN A 307 19.02 13.46 5.35
N LEU A 308 17.95 13.82 6.07
CA LEU A 308 17.41 15.19 6.10
C LEU A 308 17.40 15.80 7.52
N GLY A 309 17.48 14.97 8.55
CA GLY A 309 17.52 15.37 9.95
C GLY A 309 16.14 15.56 10.60
N ASN A 310 16.18 15.85 11.91
CA ASN A 310 15.00 15.87 12.78
C ASN A 310 13.99 16.99 12.48
N GLU A 311 14.43 18.13 11.95
CA GLU A 311 13.53 19.25 11.57
C GLU A 311 12.55 18.83 10.48
N TYR A 312 13.05 18.14 9.45
CA TYR A 312 12.21 17.60 8.38
C TYR A 312 11.27 16.52 8.88
N LEU A 313 11.71 15.69 9.83
CA LEU A 313 10.87 14.67 10.46
C LEU A 313 9.67 15.32 11.16
N VAL A 314 9.93 16.35 11.97
CA VAL A 314 8.86 17.08 12.67
C VAL A 314 7.91 17.72 11.67
N LYS A 315 8.44 18.34 10.61
CA LYS A 315 7.63 18.97 9.55
C LYS A 315 6.72 17.95 8.84
N SER A 316 7.23 16.76 8.50
CA SER A 316 6.43 15.70 7.88
C SER A 316 5.29 15.27 8.79
N ILE A 317 5.56 14.99 10.06
CA ILE A 317 4.53 14.54 11.01
C ILE A 317 3.47 15.62 11.23
N VAL A 318 3.87 16.89 11.34
CA VAL A 318 2.92 18.01 11.46
C VAL A 318 2.02 18.12 10.24
N SER A 319 2.60 18.02 9.02
CA SER A 319 1.82 18.05 7.79
C SER A 319 0.81 16.90 7.74
N TRP A 320 1.27 15.67 8.04
CA TRP A 320 0.41 14.49 8.07
C TRP A 320 -0.74 14.63 9.06
N TRP A 321 -0.44 15.06 10.28
CA TRP A 321 -1.45 15.27 11.31
C TRP A 321 -2.47 16.34 10.90
N SER A 322 -2.01 17.47 10.34
CA SER A 322 -2.89 18.54 9.90
C SER A 322 -3.88 18.07 8.82
N TRP A 323 -3.42 17.29 7.85
CA TRP A 323 -4.30 16.75 6.81
C TRP A 323 -5.24 15.67 7.34
N TYR A 324 -4.75 14.83 8.26
CA TYR A 324 -5.57 13.84 8.93
C TYR A 324 -6.71 14.50 9.68
N GLU A 325 -6.44 15.50 10.53
CA GLU A 325 -7.49 16.26 11.21
C GLU A 325 -8.48 16.90 10.25
N HIS A 326 -8.02 17.40 9.11
CA HIS A 326 -8.88 18.02 8.11
C HIS A 326 -9.83 16.99 7.48
N VAL A 327 -9.36 15.79 7.18
CA VAL A 327 -10.20 14.69 6.68
C VAL A 327 -11.22 14.29 7.75
N ILE A 328 -10.78 14.07 9.00
CA ILE A 328 -11.68 13.61 10.07
C ILE A 328 -12.74 14.65 10.43
N LYS A 329 -12.38 15.93 10.53
CA LYS A 329 -13.34 17.00 10.86
C LYS A 329 -14.39 17.18 9.76
N GLY A 330 -14.09 16.76 8.53
CA GLY A 330 -14.98 16.85 7.38
C GLY A 330 -15.81 15.59 7.08
N THR A 331 -15.57 14.49 7.80
CA THR A 331 -16.32 13.23 7.72
C THR A 331 -17.27 13.10 8.90
#